data_AF-A0A5B7BNR1-F1
#
_entry.id   AF-A0A5B7BNR1-F1
#
_cell.length_a   1.000
_cell.length_b   1.000
_cell.length_c   1.000
_cell.angle_alpha   90.00
_cell.angle_beta   90.00
_cell.angle_gamma   90.00
#
_symmetry.space_group_name_H-M   'P 1'
#
loop_
_entity.id
_entity.type
_entity.pdbx_description
1 polymer ?
#
loop_
_entity_poly.entity_id
_entity_poly.type
_entity_poly.pdbx_seq_one_letter_code
_entity_poly.pdbx_strand_id
1 'polypeptide(L)'
;KSGWASNQALALYIGASFFPTAAHKFRNFFCKECQADVAKYLVSLGACNEAEKFLFPIFVEFCLEEFPVEIKRFRTMIESADLTKPHTWFPFARSMKRKIIYHCGPTNSGKTYNALQRFMGAKKGIYCSPLRLLAMEVFDKVNALGVYCSLHTGQEKKNVPFSNHIACTVEMVSTDELYDVAVIDEIQMMADQFRGYSWTWVLLGLKADEIHLCGDPSVLNIVRKICLETGDELLENHYERFKPLVVESKTLLGDLRNVRSGDCVVAFSRREIFEVKLAIEKYTNHHCCVIYGALPPETRRQQANLFNDQDNEFDVLVASDAVGMGLNLNIRRVVFYSLSKYNGDKIVPVPASQVKQIAGRAGRRGSRYPDGLTTTLHLHDLDYLIECLKNPFEEVTKVGVFPFFEQVEL
;
A
#
# COMPACT_ATOMS: atom_id res chain seq x y z
N LYS A 1 32.88 11.93 25.79
CA LYS A 1 31.59 11.27 25.46
C LYS A 1 31.90 10.22 24.41
N SER A 2 32.07 8.97 24.81
CA SER A 2 32.35 7.87 23.88
C SER A 2 31.08 7.49 23.14
N GLY A 3 31.07 7.59 21.81
CA GLY A 3 30.01 6.98 21.00
C GLY A 3 30.04 5.45 21.08
N TRP A 4 31.22 4.85 21.29
CA TRP A 4 31.39 3.41 21.39
C TRP A 4 30.74 2.85 22.66
N ALA A 5 31.05 3.41 23.84
CA ALA A 5 30.50 2.92 25.10
C ALA A 5 28.97 3.11 25.17
N SER A 6 28.46 4.24 24.65
CA SER A 6 27.01 4.46 24.58
C SER A 6 26.30 3.45 23.69
N ASN A 7 26.91 3.03 22.57
CA ASN A 7 26.34 2.01 21.69
C ASN A 7 26.39 0.62 22.32
N GLN A 8 27.48 0.27 22.99
CA GLN A 8 27.59 -1.01 23.69
C GLN A 8 26.61 -1.10 24.87
N ALA A 9 26.36 0.01 25.57
CA ALA A 9 25.42 0.07 26.67
C ALA A 9 23.97 -0.25 26.25
N LEU A 10 23.60 -0.06 24.97
CA LEU A 10 22.29 -0.46 24.45
C LEU A 10 22.06 -1.97 24.56
N ALA A 11 23.10 -2.79 24.41
CA ALA A 11 23.01 -4.25 24.57
C ALA A 11 22.65 -4.66 26.01
N LEU A 12 22.82 -3.76 26.97
CA LEU A 12 22.48 -3.93 28.39
C LEU A 12 21.17 -3.23 28.76
N TYR A 13 20.40 -2.78 27.76
CA TYR A 13 19.19 -2.01 27.96
C TYR A 13 19.41 -0.64 28.65
N ILE A 14 20.60 -0.06 28.52
CA ILE A 14 20.86 1.32 28.92
C ILE A 14 20.66 2.23 27.69
N GLY A 15 19.51 2.90 27.64
CA GLY A 15 19.16 3.79 26.55
C GLY A 15 20.14 4.97 26.39
N ALA A 16 20.34 5.44 25.16
CA ALA A 16 21.27 6.53 24.85
C ALA A 16 20.95 7.85 25.59
N SER A 17 19.68 8.09 25.91
CA SER A 17 19.25 9.25 26.73
C SER A 17 19.60 9.10 28.21
N PHE A 18 19.62 7.88 28.75
CA PHE A 18 19.93 7.59 30.15
C PHE A 18 21.43 7.37 30.39
N PHE A 19 22.17 6.95 29.36
CA PHE A 19 23.61 6.68 29.43
C PHE A 19 24.43 7.82 30.08
N PRO A 20 24.22 9.12 29.79
CA PRO A 20 24.96 10.19 30.46
C PRO A 20 24.76 10.23 31.98
N THR A 21 23.55 9.93 32.44
CA THR A 21 23.20 9.88 33.88
C THR A 21 23.87 8.69 34.54
N ALA A 22 23.79 7.50 33.91
CA ALA A 22 24.46 6.28 34.40
C ALA A 22 25.98 6.46 34.45
N ALA A 23 26.58 7.01 33.39
CA ALA A 23 28.02 7.28 33.31
C ALA A 23 28.48 8.30 34.38
N HIS A 24 27.66 9.32 34.67
CA HIS A 24 27.98 10.27 35.73
C HIS A 24 27.97 9.62 37.13
N LYS A 25 26.93 8.82 37.44
CA LYS A 25 26.84 8.08 38.69
C LYS A 25 27.96 7.06 38.82
N PHE A 26 28.28 6.34 37.74
CA PHE A 26 29.41 5.43 37.69
C PHE A 26 30.74 6.15 37.97
N ARG A 27 30.99 7.33 37.39
CA ARG A 27 32.19 8.11 37.69
C ARG A 27 32.32 8.38 39.18
N ASN A 28 31.22 8.76 39.84
CA ASN A 28 31.22 9.07 41.27
C ASN A 28 31.45 7.82 42.13
N PHE A 29 30.87 6.68 41.76
CA PHE A 29 31.10 5.39 42.40
C PHE A 29 32.56 4.93 42.22
N PHE A 30 33.04 4.93 40.97
CA PHE A 30 34.38 4.50 40.63
C PHE A 30 35.44 5.37 41.32
N CYS A 31 35.26 6.68 41.39
CA CYS A 31 36.21 7.54 42.13
C CYS A 31 36.27 7.26 43.65
N LYS A 32 35.23 6.67 44.25
CA LYS A 32 35.19 6.36 45.68
C LYS A 32 35.74 4.96 45.99
N GLU A 33 35.37 3.98 45.18
CA GLU A 33 35.63 2.56 45.46
C GLU A 33 36.82 1.97 44.66
N CYS A 34 37.45 2.75 43.77
CA CYS A 34 38.54 2.25 42.93
C CYS A 34 39.82 1.96 43.74
N GLN A 35 40.35 0.75 43.56
CA GLN A 35 41.62 0.33 44.14
C GLN A 35 42.80 1.10 43.54
N ALA A 36 43.83 1.37 44.35
CA ALA A 36 44.98 2.18 43.96
C ALA A 36 45.74 1.62 42.73
N ASP A 37 45.76 0.30 42.55
CA ASP A 37 46.47 -0.35 41.45
C ASP A 37 45.70 -0.19 40.12
N VAL A 38 44.37 -0.28 40.16
CA VAL A 38 43.49 -0.04 39.01
C VAL A 38 43.55 1.44 38.58
N ALA A 39 43.59 2.36 39.56
CA ALA A 39 43.74 3.78 39.28
C ALA A 39 45.08 4.10 38.60
N LYS A 40 46.20 3.52 39.08
CA LYS A 40 47.52 3.69 38.46
C LYS A 40 47.54 3.16 37.02
N TYR A 41 46.93 2.00 36.78
CA TYR A 41 46.84 1.43 35.44
C TYR A 41 46.04 2.33 34.48
N LEU A 42 44.89 2.85 34.92
CA LEU A 42 44.09 3.77 34.10
C LEU A 42 44.81 5.09 33.80
N VAL A 43 45.54 5.63 34.78
CA VAL A 43 46.39 6.81 34.57
C VAL A 43 47.48 6.52 33.54
N SER A 44 48.08 5.31 33.54
CA SER A 44 49.08 4.93 32.54
C SER A 44 48.53 4.78 31.12
N LEU A 45 47.26 4.35 30.98
CA LEU A 45 46.58 4.23 29.68
C LEU A 45 46.19 5.59 29.10
N GLY A 46 45.83 6.54 29.95
CA GLY A 46 45.33 7.86 29.53
C GLY A 46 43.92 7.80 28.93
N ALA A 47 43.45 8.92 28.39
CA ALA A 47 42.12 9.04 27.79
C ALA A 47 42.08 8.45 26.37
N CYS A 48 42.09 7.13 26.27
CA CYS A 48 42.09 6.38 25.01
C CYS A 48 40.99 5.30 24.96
N ASN A 49 40.77 4.73 23.78
CA ASN A 49 39.76 3.66 23.58
C ASN A 49 40.03 2.41 24.43
N GLU A 50 41.29 2.15 24.79
CA GLU A 50 41.68 1.00 25.62
C GLU A 50 41.23 1.19 27.06
N ALA A 51 41.34 2.41 27.61
CA ALA A 51 40.80 2.76 28.92
C ALA A 51 39.26 2.65 28.95
N GLU A 52 38.58 3.05 27.87
CA GLU A 52 37.11 2.90 27.76
C GLU A 52 36.69 1.42 27.73
N LYS A 53 37.38 0.58 26.97
CA LYS A 53 37.13 -0.87 26.92
C LYS A 53 37.42 -1.54 28.26
N PHE A 54 38.43 -1.09 28.99
CA PHE A 54 38.74 -1.60 30.33
C PHE A 54 37.67 -1.21 31.36
N LEU A 55 37.20 0.03 31.32
CA LEU A 55 36.16 0.52 32.24
C LEU A 55 34.77 -0.04 31.94
N PHE A 56 34.49 -0.42 30.69
CA PHE A 56 33.15 -0.81 30.27
C PHE A 56 32.58 -2.02 31.02
N PRO A 57 33.28 -3.15 31.21
CA PRO A 57 32.80 -4.27 32.03
C PRO A 57 32.45 -3.87 33.47
N ILE A 58 33.26 -3.01 34.09
CA ILE A 58 33.01 -2.51 35.46
C ILE A 58 31.75 -1.62 35.48
N PHE A 59 31.59 -0.80 34.44
CA PHE A 59 30.37 -0.01 34.24
C PHE A 59 29.13 -0.89 34.04
N VAL A 60 29.26 -2.04 33.36
CA VAL A 60 28.16 -3.01 33.19
C VAL A 60 27.71 -3.54 34.54
N GLU A 61 28.63 -4.06 35.35
CA GLU A 61 28.33 -4.59 36.68
C GLU A 61 27.64 -3.52 37.55
N PHE A 62 28.20 -2.32 37.59
CA PHE A 62 27.61 -1.18 38.28
C PHE A 62 26.18 -0.89 37.82
N CYS A 63 25.91 -0.89 36.51
CA CYS A 63 24.57 -0.61 35.99
C CYS A 63 23.56 -1.70 36.32
N LEU A 64 23.99 -2.97 36.32
CA LEU A 64 23.13 -4.10 36.68
C LEU A 64 22.70 -4.05 38.15
N GLU A 65 23.59 -3.59 39.03
CA GLU A 65 23.32 -3.46 40.47
C GLU A 65 22.52 -2.20 40.80
N GLU A 66 22.90 -1.05 40.23
CA GLU A 66 22.33 0.26 40.62
C GLU A 66 21.10 0.68 39.82
N PHE A 67 20.93 0.17 38.60
CA PHE A 67 19.81 0.53 37.71
C PHE A 67 18.96 -0.68 37.23
N PRO A 68 18.63 -1.66 38.09
CA PRO A 68 17.85 -2.82 37.66
C PRO A 68 16.43 -2.43 37.19
N VAL A 69 15.85 -1.38 37.77
CA VAL A 69 14.51 -0.90 37.43
C VAL A 69 14.50 -0.23 36.05
N GLU A 70 15.49 0.63 35.76
CA GLU A 70 15.61 1.30 34.47
C GLU A 70 15.92 0.31 33.34
N ILE A 71 16.82 -0.65 33.57
CA ILE A 71 17.12 -1.74 32.64
C ILE A 71 15.85 -2.54 32.34
N LYS A 72 15.11 -2.95 33.38
CA LYS A 72 13.84 -3.68 33.23
C LYS A 72 12.82 -2.86 32.43
N ARG A 73 12.67 -1.57 32.74
CA ARG A 73 11.74 -0.67 32.04
C ARG A 73 12.09 -0.54 30.56
N PHE A 74 13.36 -0.30 30.24
CA PHE A 74 13.81 -0.15 28.85
C PHE A 74 13.68 -1.47 28.09
N ARG A 75 13.94 -2.61 28.74
CA ARG A 75 13.69 -3.94 28.18
C ARG A 75 12.22 -4.18 27.84
N THR A 76 11.31 -3.89 28.78
CA THR A 76 9.87 -4.01 28.52
C THR A 76 9.41 -3.11 27.38
N MET A 77 9.95 -1.89 27.29
CA MET A 77 9.68 -0.98 26.17
C MET A 77 10.19 -1.51 24.82
N ILE A 78 11.37 -2.17 24.79
CA ILE A 78 11.85 -2.83 23.57
C ILE A 78 10.95 -4.01 23.20
N GLU A 79 10.56 -4.83 24.18
CA GLU A 79 9.67 -5.97 23.97
C GLU A 79 8.29 -5.54 23.44
N SER A 80 7.73 -4.43 23.92
CA SER A 80 6.45 -3.90 23.42
C SER A 80 6.56 -3.27 22.01
N ALA A 81 7.72 -2.73 21.66
CA ALA A 81 8.00 -2.13 20.35
C ALA A 81 8.58 -3.11 19.32
N ASP A 82 8.76 -4.39 19.67
CA ASP A 82 9.28 -5.41 18.75
C ASP A 82 8.23 -5.84 17.73
N LEU A 83 8.38 -5.36 16.50
CA LEU A 83 7.52 -5.70 15.37
C LEU A 83 8.13 -6.73 14.41
N THR A 84 9.15 -7.48 14.84
CA THR A 84 9.88 -8.42 13.95
C THR A 84 9.08 -9.67 13.58
N LYS A 85 8.05 -10.03 14.36
CA LYS A 85 7.23 -11.23 14.14
C LYS A 85 5.74 -10.89 14.04
N PRO A 86 5.30 -10.12 13.03
CA PRO A 86 3.92 -9.66 12.94
C PRO A 86 2.90 -10.79 12.77
N HIS A 87 3.33 -11.96 12.27
CA HIS A 87 2.45 -13.12 12.13
C HIS A 87 1.98 -13.72 13.46
N THR A 88 2.70 -13.48 14.57
CA THR A 88 2.35 -14.00 15.91
C THR A 88 1.24 -13.21 16.57
N TRP A 89 0.95 -12.00 16.09
CA TRP A 89 -0.11 -11.15 16.62
C TRP A 89 -1.51 -11.71 16.36
N PHE A 90 -1.62 -12.68 15.45
CA PHE A 90 -2.89 -13.29 15.04
C PHE A 90 -2.94 -14.79 15.36
N PRO A 91 -2.92 -15.19 16.64
CA PRO A 91 -2.78 -16.59 17.05
C PRO A 91 -3.93 -17.48 16.55
N PHE A 92 -5.14 -16.94 16.50
CA PHE A 92 -6.30 -17.67 16.00
C PHE A 92 -6.22 -17.95 14.50
N ALA A 93 -5.78 -16.98 13.70
CA ALA A 93 -5.56 -17.20 12.26
C ALA A 93 -4.44 -18.22 12.02
N ARG A 94 -3.38 -18.21 12.87
CA ARG A 94 -2.30 -19.22 12.85
C ARG A 94 -2.73 -20.61 13.29
N SER A 95 -3.83 -20.72 14.04
CA SER A 95 -4.37 -22.01 14.49
C SER A 95 -5.25 -22.68 13.43
N MET A 96 -5.57 -21.97 12.33
CA MET A 96 -6.35 -22.46 11.21
C MET A 96 -5.45 -22.89 10.07
N LYS A 97 -5.90 -23.88 9.27
CA LYS A 97 -5.30 -24.13 7.96
C LYS A 97 -5.95 -23.21 6.94
N ARG A 98 -5.19 -22.23 6.44
CA ARG A 98 -5.69 -21.28 5.43
C ARG A 98 -5.04 -21.57 4.09
N LYS A 99 -5.83 -21.40 3.04
CA LYS A 99 -5.38 -21.49 1.65
C LYS A 99 -5.35 -20.11 1.02
N ILE A 100 -4.19 -19.68 0.56
CA ILE A 100 -3.97 -18.42 -0.13
C ILE A 100 -3.98 -18.68 -1.64
N ILE A 101 -4.90 -18.04 -2.36
CA ILE A 101 -4.98 -18.10 -3.84
C ILE A 101 -4.56 -16.75 -4.40
N TYR A 102 -3.38 -16.67 -4.99
CA TYR A 102 -2.88 -15.45 -5.60
C TYR A 102 -3.31 -15.35 -7.07
N HIS A 103 -4.17 -14.40 -7.39
CA HIS A 103 -4.56 -14.04 -8.75
C HIS A 103 -3.63 -12.96 -9.30
N CYS A 104 -2.53 -13.39 -9.93
CA CYS A 104 -1.46 -12.56 -10.44
C CYS A 104 -1.74 -12.12 -11.89
N GLY A 105 -1.83 -10.82 -12.14
CA GLY A 105 -1.91 -10.32 -13.50
C GLY A 105 -2.06 -8.80 -13.60
N PRO A 106 -1.93 -8.24 -14.82
CA PRO A 106 -2.09 -6.81 -15.04
C PRO A 106 -3.53 -6.35 -14.78
N THR A 107 -3.79 -5.04 -14.87
CA THR A 107 -5.16 -4.54 -14.91
C THR A 107 -5.89 -5.10 -16.14
N ASN A 108 -7.21 -5.24 -16.05
CA ASN A 108 -8.05 -5.76 -17.16
C ASN A 108 -7.72 -7.19 -17.62
N SER A 109 -7.37 -8.08 -16.68
CA SER A 109 -7.04 -9.50 -16.91
C SER A 109 -8.07 -10.48 -16.35
N GLY A 110 -9.10 -9.97 -15.65
CA GLY A 110 -10.16 -10.81 -15.07
C GLY A 110 -9.83 -11.44 -13.72
N LYS A 111 -8.64 -11.19 -13.16
CA LYS A 111 -8.23 -11.68 -11.83
C LYS A 111 -9.30 -11.49 -10.75
N THR A 112 -9.79 -10.26 -10.59
CA THR A 112 -10.81 -9.90 -9.58
C THR A 112 -12.17 -10.52 -9.90
N TYR A 113 -12.49 -10.76 -11.18
CA TYR A 113 -13.75 -11.40 -11.54
C TYR A 113 -13.83 -12.83 -11.00
N ASN A 114 -12.77 -13.63 -11.18
CA ASN A 114 -12.74 -15.01 -10.69
C ASN A 114 -12.79 -15.07 -9.16
N ALA A 115 -12.04 -14.21 -8.47
CA ALA A 115 -12.11 -14.11 -7.01
C ALA A 115 -13.52 -13.73 -6.52
N LEU A 116 -14.18 -12.78 -7.19
CA LEU A 116 -15.55 -12.38 -6.86
C LEU A 116 -16.58 -13.49 -7.11
N GLN A 117 -16.41 -14.33 -8.14
CA GLN A 117 -17.29 -15.50 -8.34
C GLN A 117 -17.18 -16.47 -7.16
N ARG A 118 -15.96 -16.74 -6.69
CA ARG A 118 -15.74 -17.61 -5.54
C ARG A 118 -16.31 -17.04 -4.24
N PHE A 119 -16.16 -15.72 -4.04
CA PHE A 119 -16.79 -14.98 -2.95
C PHE A 119 -18.32 -15.08 -2.96
N MET A 120 -18.97 -14.86 -4.10
CA MET A 120 -20.44 -14.95 -4.22
C MET A 120 -20.96 -16.37 -4.01
N GLY A 121 -20.18 -17.40 -4.36
CA GLY A 121 -20.55 -18.81 -4.15
C GLY A 121 -20.29 -19.34 -2.73
N ALA A 122 -19.64 -18.57 -1.86
CA ALA A 122 -19.38 -18.95 -0.47
C ALA A 122 -20.63 -18.80 0.41
N LYS A 123 -20.70 -19.51 1.56
CA LYS A 123 -21.82 -19.31 2.49
C LYS A 123 -21.64 -18.03 3.28
N LYS A 124 -20.40 -17.74 3.69
CA LYS A 124 -20.00 -16.50 4.35
C LYS A 124 -18.71 -15.97 3.74
N GLY A 125 -18.70 -14.70 3.35
CA GLY A 125 -17.53 -14.13 2.68
C GLY A 125 -17.28 -12.66 2.96
N ILE A 126 -16.02 -12.24 2.81
CA ILE A 126 -15.60 -10.85 2.95
C ILE A 126 -14.80 -10.37 1.74
N TYR A 127 -15.13 -9.18 1.24
CA TYR A 127 -14.39 -8.47 0.20
C TYR A 127 -13.71 -7.25 0.80
N CYS A 128 -12.39 -7.19 0.69
CA CYS A 128 -11.52 -6.16 1.26
C CYS A 128 -11.01 -5.26 0.12
N SER A 129 -11.50 -4.04 0.08
CA SER A 129 -11.28 -3.08 -0.99
C SER A 129 -10.22 -2.02 -0.63
N PRO A 130 -9.35 -1.60 -1.58
CA PRO A 130 -8.47 -0.44 -1.40
C PRO A 130 -9.24 0.89 -1.30
N LEU A 131 -10.45 0.94 -1.85
CA LEU A 131 -11.20 2.18 -2.04
C LEU A 131 -12.67 1.99 -1.68
N ARG A 132 -13.27 3.04 -1.10
CA ARG A 132 -14.70 3.11 -0.81
C ARG A 132 -15.56 2.86 -2.06
N LEU A 133 -15.19 3.45 -3.19
CA LEU A 133 -15.92 3.28 -4.46
C LEU A 133 -16.02 1.81 -4.90
N LEU A 134 -14.92 1.07 -4.78
CA LEU A 134 -14.89 -0.36 -5.13
C LEU A 134 -15.70 -1.21 -4.16
N ALA A 135 -15.66 -0.90 -2.85
CA ALA A 135 -16.49 -1.58 -1.87
C ALA A 135 -17.98 -1.38 -2.18
N MET A 136 -18.38 -0.15 -2.54
CA MET A 136 -19.74 0.16 -2.97
C MET A 136 -20.12 -0.52 -4.29
N GLU A 137 -19.22 -0.56 -5.28
CA GLU A 137 -19.47 -1.23 -6.56
C GLU A 137 -19.72 -2.73 -6.36
N VAL A 138 -18.89 -3.39 -5.54
CA VAL A 138 -19.06 -4.82 -5.22
C VAL A 138 -20.34 -5.05 -4.42
N PHE A 139 -20.61 -4.21 -3.41
CA PHE A 139 -21.86 -4.27 -2.65
C PHE A 139 -23.09 -4.19 -3.56
N ASP A 140 -23.17 -3.18 -4.43
CA ASP A 140 -24.32 -2.99 -5.33
C ASP A 140 -24.46 -4.17 -6.30
N LYS A 141 -23.34 -4.60 -6.91
CA LYS A 141 -23.32 -5.68 -7.89
C LYS A 141 -23.74 -7.02 -7.30
N VAL A 142 -23.22 -7.36 -6.11
CA VAL A 142 -23.46 -8.65 -5.46
C VAL A 142 -24.90 -8.74 -4.97
N ASN A 143 -25.45 -7.66 -4.40
CA ASN A 143 -26.87 -7.60 -4.04
C ASN A 143 -27.79 -7.66 -5.27
N ALA A 144 -27.43 -7.00 -6.37
CA ALA A 144 -28.19 -7.07 -7.63
C ALA A 144 -28.22 -8.49 -8.22
N LEU A 145 -27.21 -9.33 -7.90
CA LEU A 145 -27.15 -10.74 -8.28
C LEU A 145 -27.84 -11.67 -7.26
N GLY A 146 -28.49 -11.14 -6.22
CA GLY A 146 -29.27 -11.90 -5.24
C GLY A 146 -28.48 -12.41 -4.03
N VAL A 147 -27.22 -11.98 -3.84
CA VAL A 147 -26.42 -12.34 -2.67
C VAL A 147 -26.49 -11.21 -1.64
N TYR A 148 -27.07 -11.49 -0.47
CA TYR A 148 -27.22 -10.51 0.61
C TYR A 148 -25.86 -10.12 1.17
N CYS A 149 -25.42 -8.90 0.84
CA CYS A 149 -24.11 -8.38 1.19
C CYS A 149 -24.26 -7.04 1.93
N SER A 150 -23.60 -6.87 3.07
CA SER A 150 -23.50 -5.60 3.80
C SER A 150 -22.31 -4.76 3.33
N LEU A 151 -22.35 -3.44 3.54
CA LEU A 151 -21.27 -2.51 3.18
C LEU A 151 -20.67 -1.87 4.44
N HIS A 152 -19.39 -2.07 4.71
CA HIS A 152 -18.70 -1.45 5.84
C HIS A 152 -17.50 -0.61 5.40
N THR A 153 -17.59 0.70 5.59
CA THR A 153 -16.51 1.65 5.28
C THR A 153 -16.26 2.53 6.50
N GLY A 154 -15.16 3.29 6.51
CA GLY A 154 -14.85 4.20 7.62
C GLY A 154 -15.91 5.29 7.84
N GLN A 155 -16.67 5.66 6.81
CA GLN A 155 -17.67 6.73 6.86
C GLN A 155 -19.11 6.21 6.90
N GLU A 156 -19.36 5.02 6.36
CA GLU A 156 -20.72 4.49 6.17
C GLU A 156 -20.75 2.99 6.46
N LYS A 157 -21.76 2.56 7.22
CA LYS A 157 -22.09 1.15 7.45
C LYS A 157 -23.53 0.89 7.05
N LYS A 158 -23.76 0.05 6.02
CA LYS A 158 -25.08 -0.43 5.62
C LYS A 158 -25.18 -1.91 5.94
N ASN A 159 -26.06 -2.25 6.89
CA ASN A 159 -26.34 -3.63 7.23
C ASN A 159 -27.56 -4.10 6.45
N VAL A 160 -27.40 -5.14 5.65
CA VAL A 160 -28.50 -5.83 4.97
C VAL A 160 -28.95 -6.98 5.88
N PRO A 161 -30.25 -7.08 6.23
CA PRO A 161 -30.75 -8.18 7.06
C PRO A 161 -30.36 -9.55 6.50
N PHE A 162 -29.93 -10.45 7.39
CA PHE A 162 -29.51 -11.82 7.05
C PHE A 162 -28.31 -11.93 6.09
N SER A 163 -27.54 -10.84 5.89
CA SER A 163 -26.35 -10.89 5.05
C SER A 163 -25.26 -11.75 5.67
N ASN A 164 -24.75 -12.70 4.89
CA ASN A 164 -23.54 -13.46 5.24
C ASN A 164 -22.30 -12.96 4.48
N HIS A 165 -22.48 -11.96 3.61
CA HIS A 165 -21.40 -11.35 2.87
C HIS A 165 -21.17 -9.92 3.31
N ILE A 166 -19.91 -9.49 3.29
CA ILE A 166 -19.52 -8.13 3.62
C ILE A 166 -18.58 -7.61 2.54
N ALA A 167 -18.89 -6.45 1.97
CA ALA A 167 -17.96 -5.65 1.19
C ALA A 167 -17.47 -4.48 2.05
N CYS A 168 -16.16 -4.34 2.19
CA CYS A 168 -15.58 -3.34 3.08
C CYS A 168 -14.32 -2.71 2.52
N THR A 169 -13.92 -1.57 3.08
CA THR A 169 -12.54 -1.07 2.92
C THR A 169 -11.59 -1.92 3.77
N VAL A 170 -10.37 -2.18 3.29
CA VAL A 170 -9.40 -3.08 3.95
C VAL A 170 -9.15 -2.70 5.42
N GLU A 171 -9.19 -1.41 5.75
CA GLU A 171 -9.02 -0.90 7.12
C GLU A 171 -10.16 -1.27 8.08
N MET A 172 -11.33 -1.65 7.55
CA MET A 172 -12.54 -1.93 8.33
C MET A 172 -12.75 -3.44 8.56
N VAL A 173 -11.81 -4.26 8.10
CA VAL A 173 -11.89 -5.71 8.24
C VAL A 173 -11.78 -6.10 9.72
N SER A 174 -12.74 -6.89 10.20
CA SER A 174 -12.63 -7.55 11.50
C SER A 174 -11.84 -8.85 11.34
N THR A 175 -10.82 -9.02 12.17
CA THR A 175 -10.06 -10.29 12.30
C THR A 175 -10.72 -11.25 13.28
N ASP A 176 -11.84 -10.89 13.91
CA ASP A 176 -12.50 -11.73 14.91
C ASP A 176 -13.42 -12.77 14.29
N GLU A 177 -14.07 -12.42 13.19
CA GLU A 177 -15.05 -13.26 12.51
C GLU A 177 -14.41 -14.33 11.62
N LEU A 178 -15.06 -15.51 11.58
CA LEU A 178 -14.76 -16.58 10.64
C LEU A 178 -15.46 -16.35 9.31
N TYR A 179 -14.76 -16.66 8.20
CA TYR A 179 -15.28 -16.60 6.83
C TYR A 179 -14.90 -17.86 6.06
N ASP A 180 -15.72 -18.27 5.08
CA ASP A 180 -15.31 -19.36 4.19
C ASP A 180 -14.35 -18.82 3.11
N VAL A 181 -14.66 -17.63 2.59
CA VAL A 181 -13.91 -16.99 1.49
C VAL A 181 -13.66 -15.52 1.79
N ALA A 182 -12.41 -15.11 1.66
CA ALA A 182 -12.01 -13.72 1.66
C ALA A 182 -11.42 -13.32 0.31
N VAL A 183 -11.65 -12.07 -0.11
CA VAL A 183 -11.01 -11.48 -1.28
C VAL A 183 -10.31 -10.20 -0.86
N ILE A 184 -8.99 -10.13 -1.04
CA ILE A 184 -8.19 -8.92 -0.80
C ILE A 184 -7.79 -8.36 -2.16
N ASP A 185 -8.35 -7.21 -2.53
CA ASP A 185 -8.08 -6.57 -3.80
C ASP A 185 -6.87 -5.62 -3.73
N GLU A 186 -6.21 -5.45 -4.87
CA GLU A 186 -4.99 -4.64 -5.06
C GLU A 186 -3.92 -4.90 -3.97
N ILE A 187 -3.56 -6.17 -3.74
CA ILE A 187 -2.64 -6.60 -2.67
C ILE A 187 -1.28 -5.90 -2.71
N GLN A 188 -0.82 -5.42 -3.88
CA GLN A 188 0.41 -4.64 -4.00
C GLN A 188 0.40 -3.35 -3.15
N MET A 189 -0.78 -2.86 -2.76
CA MET A 189 -0.92 -1.73 -1.84
C MET A 189 -0.32 -2.01 -0.45
N MET A 190 0.03 -3.25 -0.12
CA MET A 190 0.82 -3.57 1.09
C MET A 190 2.20 -2.89 1.11
N ALA A 191 2.71 -2.49 -0.07
CA ALA A 191 3.94 -1.71 -0.22
C ALA A 191 3.77 -0.20 0.05
N ASP A 192 2.52 0.28 0.21
CA ASP A 192 2.25 1.69 0.47
C ASP A 192 2.79 2.13 1.84
N GLN A 193 3.42 3.30 1.87
CA GLN A 193 4.12 3.80 3.07
C GLN A 193 3.17 4.16 4.22
N PHE A 194 1.93 4.54 3.92
CA PHE A 194 0.98 5.06 4.90
C PHE A 194 -0.13 4.07 5.22
N ARG A 195 -0.61 3.32 4.21
CA ARG A 195 -1.76 2.41 4.32
C ARG A 195 -1.38 0.94 4.20
N GLY A 196 -0.15 0.61 3.79
CA GLY A 196 0.24 -0.76 3.47
C GLY A 196 0.11 -1.73 4.63
N TYR A 197 0.22 -1.23 5.88
CA TYR A 197 0.02 -2.03 7.08
C TYR A 197 -1.34 -2.73 7.14
N SER A 198 -2.40 -2.12 6.59
CA SER A 198 -3.74 -2.69 6.63
C SER A 198 -3.83 -3.96 5.79
N TRP A 199 -3.18 -4.01 4.62
CA TRP A 199 -3.10 -5.24 3.83
C TRP A 199 -2.26 -6.32 4.52
N THR A 200 -1.14 -5.94 5.14
CA THR A 200 -0.30 -6.86 5.89
C THR A 200 -1.09 -7.49 7.05
N TRP A 201 -1.82 -6.68 7.82
CA TRP A 201 -2.67 -7.15 8.91
C TRP A 201 -3.79 -8.07 8.42
N VAL A 202 -4.51 -7.69 7.36
CA VAL A 202 -5.59 -8.52 6.84
C VAL A 202 -5.06 -9.85 6.31
N LEU A 203 -3.95 -9.85 5.56
CA LEU A 203 -3.33 -11.09 5.08
C LEU A 203 -2.92 -12.00 6.25
N LEU A 204 -2.28 -11.44 7.28
CA LEU A 204 -1.80 -12.23 8.42
C LEU A 204 -2.92 -12.67 9.37
N GLY A 205 -3.97 -11.85 9.52
CA GLY A 205 -4.93 -11.95 10.61
C GLY A 205 -6.32 -12.42 10.26
N LEU A 206 -6.69 -12.42 8.97
CA LEU A 206 -8.03 -12.82 8.57
C LEU A 206 -8.26 -14.31 8.78
N LYS A 207 -9.34 -14.64 9.49
CA LYS A 207 -9.76 -16.02 9.79
C LYS A 207 -10.66 -16.54 8.67
N ALA A 208 -10.06 -16.92 7.54
CA ALA A 208 -10.78 -17.48 6.41
C ALA A 208 -10.14 -18.78 5.90
N ASP A 209 -10.97 -19.72 5.45
CA ASP A 209 -10.50 -21.00 4.89
C ASP A 209 -9.77 -20.76 3.55
N GLU A 210 -10.36 -19.95 2.66
CA GLU A 210 -9.77 -19.51 1.39
C GLU A 210 -9.59 -17.99 1.35
N ILE A 211 -8.38 -17.50 1.08
CA ILE A 211 -8.05 -16.08 0.93
C ILE A 211 -7.54 -15.84 -0.49
N HIS A 212 -8.34 -15.13 -1.29
CA HIS A 212 -8.03 -14.76 -2.65
C HIS A 212 -7.35 -13.39 -2.69
N LEU A 213 -6.11 -13.34 -3.16
CA LEU A 213 -5.36 -12.11 -3.33
C LEU A 213 -5.42 -11.69 -4.80
N CYS A 214 -5.87 -10.48 -5.09
CA CYS A 214 -5.85 -9.93 -6.45
C CYS A 214 -4.79 -8.84 -6.54
N GLY A 215 -3.83 -8.99 -7.45
CA GLY A 215 -2.79 -7.97 -7.63
C GLY A 215 -1.91 -8.21 -8.83
N ASP A 216 -0.91 -7.35 -8.94
CA ASP A 216 0.17 -7.47 -9.92
C ASP A 216 1.33 -8.36 -9.36
N PRO A 217 2.37 -8.68 -10.13
CA PRO A 217 3.43 -9.60 -9.68
C PRO A 217 4.43 -8.97 -8.69
N SER A 218 4.39 -7.66 -8.43
CA SER A 218 5.42 -6.94 -7.66
C SER A 218 5.60 -7.43 -6.22
N VAL A 219 4.52 -7.89 -5.57
CA VAL A 219 4.54 -8.36 -4.17
C VAL A 219 4.47 -9.88 -4.02
N LEU A 220 4.42 -10.62 -5.14
CA LEU A 220 4.25 -12.07 -5.12
C LEU A 220 5.34 -12.79 -4.29
N ASN A 221 6.59 -12.36 -4.43
CA ASN A 221 7.71 -12.95 -3.70
C ASN A 221 7.62 -12.69 -2.18
N ILE A 222 7.12 -11.53 -1.76
CA ILE A 222 6.86 -11.25 -0.33
C ILE A 222 5.73 -12.12 0.17
N VAL A 223 4.63 -12.24 -0.58
CA VAL A 223 3.51 -13.11 -0.18
C VAL A 223 3.98 -14.56 -0.06
N ARG A 224 4.83 -15.04 -0.97
CA ARG A 224 5.43 -16.38 -0.87
C ARG A 224 6.23 -16.55 0.44
N LYS A 225 7.04 -15.57 0.82
CA LYS A 225 7.77 -15.57 2.11
C LYS A 225 6.81 -15.58 3.31
N ILE A 226 5.77 -14.75 3.28
CA ILE A 226 4.75 -14.71 4.34
C ILE A 226 4.04 -16.06 4.48
N CYS A 227 3.64 -16.70 3.37
CA CYS A 227 2.99 -18.01 3.41
C CYS A 227 3.92 -19.10 3.96
N LEU A 228 5.21 -19.06 3.60
CA LEU A 228 6.22 -19.98 4.14
C LEU A 228 6.42 -19.81 5.65
N GLU A 229 6.47 -18.57 6.15
CA GLU A 229 6.61 -18.30 7.60
C GLU A 229 5.36 -18.66 8.40
N THR A 230 4.18 -18.48 7.81
CA THR A 230 2.89 -18.74 8.47
C THR A 230 2.43 -20.18 8.36
N GLY A 231 2.97 -20.95 7.41
CA GLY A 231 2.55 -22.32 7.11
C GLY A 231 1.27 -22.40 6.26
N ASP A 232 0.84 -21.30 5.63
CA ASP A 232 -0.35 -21.28 4.77
C ASP A 232 -0.05 -21.91 3.39
N GLU A 233 -1.03 -22.60 2.79
CA GLU A 233 -0.91 -23.16 1.43
C GLU A 233 -1.03 -22.03 0.40
N LEU A 234 -0.06 -21.88 -0.51
CA LEU A 234 -0.11 -20.87 -1.59
C LEU A 234 -0.35 -21.50 -2.95
N LEU A 235 -1.38 -21.03 -3.67
CA LEU A 235 -1.67 -21.36 -5.05
C LEU A 235 -1.61 -20.12 -5.95
N GLU A 236 -0.76 -20.15 -6.96
CA GLU A 236 -0.52 -19.01 -7.86
C GLU A 236 -1.28 -19.21 -9.19
N ASN A 237 -2.20 -18.30 -9.51
CA ASN A 237 -2.94 -18.26 -10.76
C ASN A 237 -2.49 -17.05 -11.58
N HIS A 238 -1.97 -17.29 -12.78
CA HIS A 238 -1.50 -16.22 -13.67
C HIS A 238 -2.55 -15.83 -14.70
N TYR A 239 -2.71 -14.53 -14.90
CA TYR A 239 -3.70 -13.94 -15.79
C TYR A 239 -3.02 -13.00 -16.79
N GLU A 240 -3.41 -13.11 -18.05
CA GLU A 240 -3.03 -12.18 -19.10
C GLU A 240 -4.14 -11.17 -19.38
N ARG A 241 -3.78 -10.06 -20.02
CA ARG A 241 -4.74 -9.00 -20.34
C ARG A 241 -5.71 -9.48 -21.43
N PHE A 242 -7.00 -9.19 -21.28
CA PHE A 242 -8.03 -9.62 -22.25
C PHE A 242 -7.90 -8.97 -23.63
N LYS A 243 -7.45 -7.72 -23.67
CA LYS A 243 -7.31 -6.91 -24.89
C LYS A 243 -5.93 -6.26 -24.90
N PRO A 244 -5.22 -6.24 -26.04
CA PRO A 244 -3.88 -5.65 -26.10
C PRO A 244 -3.92 -4.15 -25.78
N LEU A 245 -2.81 -3.65 -25.25
CA LEU A 245 -2.54 -2.22 -25.10
C LEU A 245 -1.51 -1.82 -26.13
N VAL A 246 -1.87 -0.89 -26.99
CA VAL A 246 -1.00 -0.40 -28.04
C VAL A 246 -0.60 1.04 -27.72
N VAL A 247 0.70 1.29 -27.73
CA VAL A 247 1.23 2.66 -27.66
C VAL A 247 1.15 3.26 -29.06
N GLU A 248 0.46 4.39 -29.22
CA GLU A 248 0.41 5.06 -30.52
C GLU A 248 1.77 5.68 -30.87
N SER A 249 2.16 5.57 -32.14
CA SER A 249 3.39 6.19 -32.64
C SER A 249 3.30 7.72 -32.76
N LYS A 250 2.07 8.26 -32.78
CA LYS A 250 1.80 9.69 -32.86
C LYS A 250 1.28 10.17 -31.51
N THR A 251 1.88 11.24 -31.00
CA THR A 251 1.36 12.01 -29.86
C THR A 251 0.27 12.97 -30.33
N LEU A 252 -0.33 13.72 -29.41
CA LEU A 252 -1.25 14.82 -29.76
C LEU A 252 -0.50 16.05 -30.31
N LEU A 253 0.83 15.98 -30.48
CA LEU A 253 1.67 17.07 -31.01
C LEU A 253 1.59 18.36 -30.18
N GLY A 254 1.30 18.24 -28.88
CA GLY A 254 1.07 19.39 -27.99
C GLY A 254 -0.27 20.11 -28.21
N ASP A 255 -1.17 19.55 -29.02
CA ASP A 255 -2.42 20.19 -29.40
C ASP A 255 -3.63 19.37 -28.94
N LEU A 256 -4.35 19.93 -27.96
CA LEU A 256 -5.56 19.32 -27.39
C LEU A 256 -6.73 19.26 -28.38
N ARG A 257 -6.65 19.93 -29.54
CA ARG A 257 -7.64 19.79 -30.62
C ARG A 257 -7.64 18.41 -31.26
N ASN A 258 -6.59 17.62 -31.06
CA ASN A 258 -6.45 16.25 -31.55
C ASN A 258 -7.08 15.19 -30.63
N VAL A 259 -7.73 15.62 -29.54
CA VAL A 259 -8.56 14.77 -28.68
C VAL A 259 -9.74 14.23 -29.47
N ARG A 260 -10.16 13.00 -29.14
CA ARG A 260 -11.24 12.28 -29.80
C ARG A 260 -12.21 11.71 -28.77
N SER A 261 -13.43 11.41 -29.19
CA SER A 261 -14.43 10.72 -28.36
C SER A 261 -13.89 9.38 -27.82
N GLY A 262 -14.00 9.20 -26.50
CA GLY A 262 -13.47 8.07 -25.74
C GLY A 262 -12.04 8.26 -25.22
N ASP A 263 -11.43 9.44 -25.42
CA ASP A 263 -10.13 9.78 -24.84
C ASP A 263 -10.27 10.10 -23.35
N CYS A 264 -9.27 9.67 -22.58
CA CYS A 264 -9.06 10.04 -21.19
C CYS A 264 -7.72 10.78 -21.07
N VAL A 265 -7.76 12.10 -20.87
CA VAL A 265 -6.56 12.92 -20.65
C VAL A 265 -6.22 12.92 -19.16
N VAL A 266 -5.03 12.42 -18.82
CA VAL A 266 -4.57 12.27 -17.44
C VAL A 266 -3.59 13.36 -17.10
N ALA A 267 -3.90 14.15 -16.07
CA ALA A 267 -3.07 15.23 -15.54
C ALA A 267 -2.84 15.06 -14.04
N PHE A 268 -1.72 15.55 -13.51
CA PHE A 268 -1.29 15.25 -12.14
C PHE A 268 -1.54 16.39 -11.14
N SER A 269 -2.07 17.53 -11.60
CA SER A 269 -2.55 18.58 -10.72
C SER A 269 -4.01 18.95 -10.98
N ARG A 270 -4.74 19.32 -9.92
CA ARG A 270 -6.13 19.79 -10.03
C ARG A 270 -6.23 21.00 -10.97
N ARG A 271 -5.21 21.86 -10.95
CA ARG A 271 -5.13 23.03 -11.83
C ARG A 271 -5.07 22.61 -13.30
N GLU A 272 -4.15 21.70 -13.65
CA GLU A 272 -4.03 21.18 -15.02
C GLU A 272 -5.32 20.53 -15.51
N ILE A 273 -6.01 19.77 -14.65
CA ILE A 273 -7.29 19.12 -15.01
C ILE A 273 -8.31 20.15 -15.49
N PHE A 274 -8.48 21.27 -14.78
CA PHE A 274 -9.42 22.30 -15.19
C PHE A 274 -8.92 23.12 -16.38
N GLU A 275 -7.61 23.35 -16.51
CA GLU A 275 -7.02 24.01 -17.68
C GLU A 275 -7.24 23.18 -18.96
N VAL A 276 -6.96 21.88 -18.90
CA VAL A 276 -7.18 20.93 -20.01
C VAL A 276 -8.66 20.84 -20.36
N LYS A 277 -9.54 20.72 -19.36
CA LYS A 277 -11.00 20.71 -19.56
C LYS A 277 -11.45 21.95 -20.35
N LEU A 278 -11.10 23.14 -19.86
CA LEU A 278 -11.49 24.41 -20.48
C LEU A 278 -10.90 24.55 -21.89
N ALA A 279 -9.67 24.08 -22.12
CA ALA A 279 -9.06 24.10 -23.44
C ALA A 279 -9.80 23.18 -24.43
N ILE A 280 -10.13 21.95 -24.03
CA ILE A 280 -10.86 21.02 -24.90
C ILE A 280 -12.24 21.58 -25.24
N GLU A 281 -13.02 22.01 -24.25
CA GLU A 281 -14.38 22.55 -24.47
C GLU A 281 -14.38 23.87 -25.27
N LYS A 282 -13.28 24.65 -25.22
CA LYS A 282 -13.16 25.92 -25.96
C LYS A 282 -12.73 25.72 -27.41
N TYR A 283 -11.82 24.78 -27.67
CA TYR A 283 -11.18 24.61 -28.97
C TYR A 283 -11.73 23.43 -29.78
N THR A 284 -12.60 22.62 -29.19
CA THR A 284 -13.25 21.46 -29.82
C THR A 284 -14.75 21.46 -29.51
N ASN A 285 -15.49 20.58 -30.17
CA ASN A 285 -16.92 20.36 -29.88
C ASN A 285 -17.14 19.24 -28.85
N HIS A 286 -16.10 18.85 -28.09
CA HIS A 286 -16.18 17.79 -27.09
C HIS A 286 -16.54 18.34 -25.72
N HIS A 287 -17.39 17.60 -24.99
CA HIS A 287 -17.71 17.92 -23.59
C HIS A 287 -16.98 16.98 -22.64
N CYS A 288 -16.39 17.57 -21.59
CA CYS A 288 -15.48 16.86 -20.71
C CYS A 288 -16.11 16.50 -19.37
N CYS A 289 -16.08 15.22 -19.01
CA CYS A 289 -16.22 14.79 -17.61
C CYS A 289 -14.91 15.02 -16.84
N VAL A 290 -15.01 15.23 -15.53
CA VAL A 290 -13.85 15.47 -14.68
C VAL A 290 -13.80 14.52 -13.49
N ILE A 291 -12.66 13.86 -13.27
CA ILE A 291 -12.46 12.95 -12.14
C ILE A 291 -11.10 13.21 -11.48
N TYR A 292 -11.09 13.58 -10.19
CA TYR A 292 -9.87 13.68 -9.39
C TYR A 292 -10.09 13.14 -7.96
N GLY A 293 -9.01 12.82 -7.25
CA GLY A 293 -9.07 12.07 -5.99
C GLY A 293 -9.94 12.67 -4.88
N ALA A 294 -9.90 14.00 -4.71
CA ALA A 294 -10.68 14.71 -3.69
C ALA A 294 -12.19 14.82 -4.00
N LEU A 295 -12.63 14.40 -5.18
CA LEU A 295 -14.03 14.46 -5.56
C LEU A 295 -14.85 13.43 -4.74
N PRO A 296 -16.04 13.79 -4.23
CA PRO A 296 -16.90 12.84 -3.51
C PRO A 296 -17.18 11.59 -4.36
N PRO A 297 -17.29 10.40 -3.75
CA PRO A 297 -17.55 9.16 -4.48
C PRO A 297 -18.82 9.21 -5.34
N GLU A 298 -19.88 9.82 -4.83
CA GLU A 298 -21.16 9.96 -5.51
C GLU A 298 -20.98 10.75 -6.80
N THR A 299 -20.26 11.88 -6.73
CA THR A 299 -19.93 12.70 -7.89
C THR A 299 -18.99 11.97 -8.85
N ARG A 300 -17.98 11.24 -8.35
CA ARG A 300 -17.11 10.40 -9.20
C ARG A 300 -17.89 9.36 -9.97
N ARG A 301 -18.85 8.69 -9.32
CA ARG A 301 -19.74 7.71 -9.95
C ARG A 301 -20.64 8.35 -10.99
N GLN A 302 -21.23 9.52 -10.69
CA GLN A 302 -22.03 10.27 -11.65
C GLN A 302 -21.22 10.68 -12.88
N GLN A 303 -20.01 11.23 -12.70
CA GLN A 303 -19.11 11.60 -13.81
C GLN A 303 -18.68 10.37 -14.63
N ALA A 304 -18.41 9.24 -13.97
CA ALA A 304 -18.11 7.99 -14.66
C ALA A 304 -19.31 7.46 -15.47
N ASN A 305 -20.53 7.55 -14.92
CA ASN A 305 -21.74 7.16 -15.62
C ASN A 305 -22.00 8.05 -16.84
N LEU A 306 -21.84 9.37 -16.71
CA LEU A 306 -21.97 10.31 -17.82
C LEU A 306 -20.97 9.97 -18.93
N PHE A 307 -19.69 9.78 -18.61
CA PHE A 307 -18.68 9.39 -19.60
C PHE A 307 -18.93 8.03 -20.28
N ASN A 308 -19.54 7.09 -19.55
CA ASN A 308 -19.79 5.74 -20.07
C ASN A 308 -21.04 5.65 -20.95
N ASP A 309 -21.99 6.56 -20.73
CA ASP A 309 -23.26 6.62 -21.45
C ASP A 309 -23.04 7.24 -22.84
N GLN A 310 -23.59 6.59 -23.86
CA GLN A 310 -23.38 6.96 -25.26
C GLN A 310 -24.47 7.90 -25.79
N ASP A 311 -25.56 8.06 -25.03
CA ASP A 311 -26.72 8.84 -25.43
C ASP A 311 -26.63 10.29 -24.94
N ASN A 312 -25.44 10.74 -24.51
CA ASN A 312 -25.19 12.10 -24.04
C ASN A 312 -23.99 12.76 -24.76
N GLU A 313 -23.80 14.05 -24.49
CA GLU A 313 -22.80 14.89 -25.15
C GLU A 313 -21.38 14.76 -24.54
N PHE A 314 -21.23 14.09 -23.39
CA PHE A 314 -19.98 13.96 -22.65
C PHE A 314 -19.14 12.78 -23.13
N ASP A 315 -18.24 13.04 -24.07
CA ASP A 315 -17.48 12.00 -24.77
C ASP A 315 -15.97 11.99 -24.45
N VAL A 316 -15.48 12.91 -23.63
CA VAL A 316 -14.08 13.00 -23.19
C VAL A 316 -13.98 13.01 -21.67
N LEU A 317 -12.97 12.34 -21.13
CA LEU A 317 -12.67 12.36 -19.70
C LEU A 317 -11.35 13.10 -19.43
N VAL A 318 -11.36 14.04 -18.49
CA VAL A 318 -10.12 14.63 -17.94
C VAL A 318 -9.98 14.21 -16.50
N ALA A 319 -8.87 13.58 -16.15
CA ALA A 319 -8.75 12.97 -14.83
C ALA A 319 -7.36 13.01 -14.21
N SER A 320 -7.29 12.78 -12.90
CA SER A 320 -6.03 12.49 -12.20
C SER A 320 -5.70 11.01 -12.25
N ASP A 321 -4.56 10.64 -11.67
CA ASP A 321 -4.18 9.26 -11.34
C ASP A 321 -5.24 8.46 -10.56
N ALA A 322 -6.26 9.12 -10.01
CA ALA A 322 -7.42 8.48 -9.38
C ALA A 322 -8.17 7.51 -10.31
N VAL A 323 -8.06 7.65 -11.64
CA VAL A 323 -8.66 6.67 -12.59
C VAL A 323 -7.90 5.35 -12.63
N GLY A 324 -6.66 5.32 -12.13
CA GLY A 324 -5.84 4.11 -12.03
C GLY A 324 -6.52 3.03 -11.19
N MET A 325 -7.46 3.38 -10.30
CA MET A 325 -8.14 2.47 -9.39
C MET A 325 -9.64 2.79 -9.27
N GLY A 326 -10.46 1.75 -9.14
CA GLY A 326 -11.78 1.87 -8.54
C GLY A 326 -12.91 2.58 -9.26
N LEU A 327 -12.83 2.71 -10.58
CA LEU A 327 -13.97 3.03 -11.44
C LEU A 327 -13.97 2.14 -12.68
N ASN A 328 -15.16 1.72 -13.10
CA ASN A 328 -15.37 1.09 -14.40
C ASN A 328 -15.60 2.17 -15.46
N LEU A 329 -14.62 2.39 -16.33
CA LEU A 329 -14.64 3.45 -17.36
C LEU A 329 -14.41 2.85 -18.74
N ASN A 330 -15.22 3.28 -19.73
CA ASN A 330 -15.15 2.84 -21.13
C ASN A 330 -14.14 3.67 -21.93
N ILE A 331 -12.87 3.66 -21.51
CA ILE A 331 -11.81 4.46 -22.13
C ILE A 331 -11.30 3.75 -23.40
N ARG A 332 -11.24 4.49 -24.52
CA ARG A 332 -10.58 4.06 -25.77
C ARG A 332 -9.08 4.26 -25.68
N ARG A 333 -8.67 5.49 -25.34
CA ARG A 333 -7.30 5.94 -25.38
C ARG A 333 -6.96 6.73 -24.12
N VAL A 334 -5.88 6.36 -23.46
CA VAL A 334 -5.31 7.15 -22.37
C VAL A 334 -4.26 8.11 -22.94
N VAL A 335 -4.39 9.39 -22.64
CA VAL A 335 -3.45 10.42 -23.05
C VAL A 335 -2.81 11.01 -21.81
N PHE A 336 -1.50 10.82 -21.62
CA PHE A 336 -0.79 11.50 -20.53
C PHE A 336 -0.53 12.95 -20.91
N TYR A 337 -1.07 13.89 -20.13
CA TYR A 337 -0.83 15.32 -20.30
C TYR A 337 0.64 15.68 -20.05
N SER A 338 1.21 15.10 -18.99
CA SER A 338 2.65 15.03 -18.73
C SER A 338 2.97 13.69 -18.07
N LEU A 339 4.25 13.29 -18.00
CA LEU A 339 4.71 12.16 -17.18
C LEU A 339 5.52 12.59 -15.95
N SER A 340 5.24 13.78 -15.45
CA SER A 340 5.87 14.34 -14.25
C SER A 340 4.81 14.79 -13.26
N LYS A 341 5.02 14.52 -11.97
CA LYS A 341 4.11 14.91 -10.89
C LYS A 341 4.82 15.54 -9.72
N TYR A 342 4.11 16.40 -8.98
CA TYR A 342 4.60 16.94 -7.72
C TYR A 342 4.41 15.92 -6.59
N ASN A 343 5.47 15.61 -5.84
CA ASN A 343 5.41 14.66 -4.73
C ASN A 343 5.28 15.31 -3.34
N GLY A 344 5.06 16.63 -3.28
CA GLY A 344 5.06 17.41 -2.03
C GLY A 344 6.36 18.17 -1.78
N ASP A 345 7.43 17.86 -2.50
CA ASP A 345 8.74 18.53 -2.40
C ASP A 345 9.21 19.04 -3.77
N LYS A 346 9.27 18.15 -4.76
CA LYS A 346 9.74 18.45 -6.12
C LYS A 346 8.91 17.75 -7.19
N ILE A 347 9.11 18.19 -8.43
CA ILE A 347 8.57 17.51 -9.62
C ILE A 347 9.44 16.28 -9.89
N VAL A 348 8.79 15.12 -9.93
CA VAL A 348 9.43 13.82 -10.18
C VAL A 348 8.71 13.07 -11.31
N PRO A 349 9.42 12.20 -12.06
CA PRO A 349 8.77 11.30 -13.02
C PRO A 349 7.72 10.41 -12.36
N VAL A 350 6.65 10.10 -13.09
CA VAL A 350 5.58 9.21 -12.62
C VAL A 350 6.10 7.76 -12.63
N PRO A 351 6.04 7.02 -11.50
CA PRO A 351 6.55 5.65 -11.44
C PRO A 351 5.94 4.71 -12.49
N ALA A 352 6.74 3.80 -13.03
CA ALA A 352 6.31 2.87 -14.07
C ALA A 352 5.09 2.02 -13.67
N SER A 353 4.98 1.62 -12.40
CA SER A 353 3.80 0.92 -11.87
C SER A 353 2.52 1.75 -12.00
N GLN A 354 2.58 3.04 -11.67
CA GLN A 354 1.46 3.97 -11.79
C GLN A 354 1.11 4.23 -13.26
N VAL A 355 2.10 4.39 -14.13
CA VAL A 355 1.90 4.53 -15.59
C VAL A 355 1.17 3.31 -16.15
N LYS A 356 1.64 2.10 -15.85
CA LYS A 356 0.99 0.84 -16.27
C LYS A 356 -0.45 0.73 -15.77
N GLN A 357 -0.69 1.10 -14.51
CA GLN A 357 -2.00 1.03 -13.90
C GLN A 357 -3.01 1.97 -14.59
N ILE A 358 -2.58 3.19 -14.90
CA ILE A 358 -3.39 4.20 -15.58
C ILE A 358 -3.60 3.81 -17.06
N ALA A 359 -2.53 3.53 -17.81
CA ALA A 359 -2.61 3.13 -19.21
C ALA A 359 -3.43 1.83 -19.40
N GLY A 360 -3.37 0.94 -18.41
CA GLY A 360 -4.16 -0.29 -18.37
C GLY A 360 -5.68 -0.11 -18.24
N ARG A 361 -6.15 1.12 -18.01
CA ARG A 361 -7.59 1.44 -18.01
C ARG A 361 -8.17 1.58 -19.42
N ALA A 362 -7.35 1.73 -20.45
CA ALA A 362 -7.81 1.69 -21.84
C ALA A 362 -8.27 0.28 -22.26
N GLY A 363 -9.34 0.18 -23.03
CA GLY A 363 -9.77 -1.08 -23.64
C GLY A 363 -10.24 -2.15 -22.63
N ARG A 364 -10.96 -1.75 -21.58
CA ARG A 364 -11.50 -2.68 -20.57
C ARG A 364 -12.43 -3.76 -21.18
N ARG A 365 -12.54 -4.91 -20.52
CA ARG A 365 -13.52 -5.96 -20.86
C ARG A 365 -14.93 -5.38 -20.77
N GLY A 366 -15.72 -5.52 -21.84
CA GLY A 366 -17.04 -4.90 -21.96
C GLY A 366 -17.03 -3.50 -22.58
N SER A 367 -15.85 -2.90 -22.81
CA SER A 367 -15.74 -1.68 -23.60
C SER A 367 -16.04 -1.96 -25.07
N ARG A 368 -16.73 -1.01 -25.73
CA ARG A 368 -17.02 -1.03 -27.18
C ARG A 368 -15.76 -1.00 -28.05
N TYR A 369 -14.63 -0.55 -27.51
CA TYR A 369 -13.39 -0.42 -28.25
C TYR A 369 -12.64 -1.75 -28.29
N PRO A 370 -12.19 -2.21 -29.48
CA PRO A 370 -11.53 -3.52 -29.63
C PRO A 370 -10.18 -3.55 -28.91
N ASP A 371 -9.40 -2.47 -29.04
CA ASP A 371 -8.07 -2.33 -28.45
C ASP A 371 -8.02 -1.16 -27.46
N GLY A 372 -7.12 -1.26 -26.49
CA GLY A 372 -6.76 -0.13 -25.64
C GLY A 372 -5.59 0.64 -26.24
N LEU A 373 -5.73 1.95 -26.37
CA LEU A 373 -4.67 2.82 -26.86
C LEU A 373 -4.07 3.65 -25.72
N THR A 374 -2.78 4.00 -25.85
CA THR A 374 -2.14 4.96 -24.95
C THR A 374 -1.14 5.82 -25.70
N THR A 375 -1.05 7.10 -25.34
CA THR A 375 -0.12 8.06 -25.92
C THR A 375 0.14 9.22 -24.95
N THR A 376 0.97 10.18 -25.36
CA THR A 376 1.29 11.39 -24.60
C THR A 376 0.84 12.64 -25.35
N LEU A 377 0.70 13.76 -24.64
CA LEU A 377 0.45 15.06 -25.27
C LEU A 377 1.69 15.53 -26.04
N HIS A 378 2.86 15.47 -25.39
CA HIS A 378 4.13 15.94 -25.93
C HIS A 378 5.03 14.79 -26.38
N LEU A 379 5.82 15.02 -27.43
CA LEU A 379 6.72 14.01 -28.00
C LEU A 379 7.83 13.55 -27.03
N HIS A 380 8.37 14.45 -26.22
CA HIS A 380 9.47 14.13 -25.31
C HIS A 380 9.09 13.11 -24.20
N ASP A 381 7.80 13.00 -23.88
CA ASP A 381 7.30 12.05 -22.89
C ASP A 381 7.07 10.64 -23.48
N LEU A 382 7.01 10.50 -24.81
CA LEU A 382 6.63 9.25 -25.46
C LEU A 382 7.64 8.12 -25.21
N ASP A 383 8.93 8.44 -25.26
CA ASP A 383 9.99 7.45 -25.02
C ASP A 383 9.93 6.91 -23.58
N TYR A 384 9.70 7.80 -22.61
CA TYR A 384 9.53 7.42 -21.20
C TYR A 384 8.27 6.57 -20.99
N LEU A 385 7.16 6.87 -21.67
CA LEU A 385 5.96 6.02 -21.64
C LEU A 385 6.26 4.61 -22.15
N ILE A 386 6.97 4.49 -23.28
CA ILE A 386 7.34 3.20 -23.89
C ILE A 386 8.24 2.41 -22.94
N GLU A 387 9.23 3.06 -22.34
CA GLU A 387 10.12 2.45 -21.34
C GLU A 387 9.33 1.93 -20.13
N CYS A 388 8.45 2.76 -19.56
CA CYS A 388 7.61 2.37 -18.41
C CYS A 388 6.76 1.15 -18.70
N LEU A 389 6.19 1.04 -19.91
CA LEU A 389 5.31 -0.07 -20.28
C LEU A 389 6.08 -1.36 -20.61
N LYS A 390 7.32 -1.25 -21.10
CA LYS A 390 8.19 -2.40 -21.41
C LYS A 390 8.88 -2.98 -20.19
N ASN A 391 9.28 -2.14 -19.24
CA ASN A 391 9.97 -2.59 -18.03
C ASN A 391 9.10 -3.60 -17.27
N PRO A 392 9.67 -4.64 -16.64
CA PRO A 392 8.91 -5.51 -15.74
C PRO A 392 8.41 -4.73 -14.52
N PHE A 393 7.53 -5.32 -13.71
CA PHE A 393 7.18 -4.72 -12.42
C PHE A 393 8.40 -4.80 -11.50
N GLU A 394 8.73 -3.70 -10.83
CA GLU A 394 9.76 -3.70 -9.80
C GLU A 394 9.31 -4.57 -8.63
N GLU A 395 10.20 -5.43 -8.16
CA GLU A 395 9.93 -6.28 -7.01
C GLU A 395 9.91 -5.43 -5.73
N VAL A 396 8.85 -5.55 -4.96
CA VAL A 396 8.74 -4.92 -3.65
C VAL A 396 9.61 -5.70 -2.67
N THR A 397 10.39 -4.99 -1.86
CA THR A 397 11.31 -5.60 -0.88
C THR A 397 10.84 -5.45 0.57
N LYS A 398 9.87 -4.56 0.83
CA LYS A 398 9.39 -4.20 2.16
C LYS A 398 7.89 -3.92 2.12
N VAL A 399 7.20 -4.18 3.23
CA VAL A 399 5.76 -3.91 3.37
C VAL A 399 5.48 -3.13 4.63
N GLY A 400 4.35 -2.44 4.66
CA GLY A 400 3.92 -1.69 5.82
C GLY A 400 3.61 -2.61 7.00
N VAL A 401 4.04 -2.20 8.19
CA VAL A 401 3.63 -2.76 9.48
C VAL A 401 3.33 -1.56 10.38
N PHE A 402 2.28 -1.66 11.16
CA PHE A 402 1.90 -0.66 12.14
C PHE A 402 1.62 -1.37 13.47
N PRO A 403 1.94 -0.78 14.62
CA PRO A 403 1.60 -1.35 15.92
C PRO A 403 0.10 -1.25 16.21
N PHE A 404 -0.43 -2.15 17.04
CA PHE A 404 -1.78 -2.03 17.58
C PHE A 404 -1.89 -0.88 18.57
N PHE A 405 -3.11 -0.40 18.79
CA PHE A 405 -3.36 0.66 19.77
C PHE A 405 -2.88 0.23 21.17
N GLU A 406 -3.16 -1.01 21.55
CA GLU A 406 -2.78 -1.61 22.83
C GLU A 406 -1.25 -1.68 23.00
N GLN A 407 -0.48 -1.81 21.92
CA GLN A 407 0.99 -1.79 21.97
C GLN A 407 1.55 -0.38 22.22
N VAL A 408 0.81 0.66 21.83
CA VAL A 408 1.22 2.07 21.98
C VAL A 408 0.73 2.65 23.31
N GLU A 409 -0.35 2.13 23.87
CA GLU A 409 -0.88 2.53 25.18
C GLU A 409 0.03 2.10 26.36
N LEU A 410 0.77 0.99 26.19
CA LEU A 410 1.76 0.46 27.13
C LEU A 410 3.03 1.35 27.21
#